data_AF-A0A9Y6JAJ1-F1
#
_entry.id   AF-A0A9Y6JAJ1-F1
#
_cell.length_a   1.000
_cell.length_b   1.000
_cell.length_c   1.000
_cell.angle_alpha   90.00
_cell.angle_beta   90.00
_cell.angle_gamma   90.00
#
_symmetry.space_group_name_H-M   'P 1'
#
loop_
_entity.id
_entity.type
_entity.pdbx_description
1 polymer ?
#
loop_
_entity_poly.entity_id
_entity_poly.type
_entity_poly.pdbx_seq_one_letter_code
_entity_poly.pdbx_strand_id
1 'polypeptide(L)'
;MDNCDLEKLCVSAGKLRPSFTPEVTDYKVTVESSVNEVTLDVMTSDCGASYSILFGERSNTITLKDGLNRVGIEVVAEDGTIKKYSVEITKLSAKIAELSNLALEGDISLHPAFCSNVLEYNNTVPFCCNSVTLLPEVPDRGIKVTVNGVSSSEPVPLNFGDTVVEISVCSPDGSVSQV
;
A
#
# COMPACT_ATOMS: atom_id res chain seq x y z
N MET A 1 -3.60 -0.40 -39.28
CA MET A 1 -4.30 -1.34 -38.38
C MET A 1 -5.09 -0.44 -37.45
N ASP A 2 -6.27 -0.86 -37.00
CA ASP A 2 -7.13 0.01 -36.18
C ASP A 2 -7.20 -0.59 -34.78
N ASN A 3 -6.18 -0.35 -33.96
CA ASN A 3 -6.12 -0.85 -32.59
C ASN A 3 -6.07 0.30 -31.58
N CYS A 4 -7.01 0.29 -30.62
CA CYS A 4 -7.10 1.26 -29.52
C CYS A 4 -6.57 0.70 -28.18
N ASP A 5 -5.78 -0.37 -28.24
CA ASP A 5 -5.15 -0.96 -27.07
C ASP A 5 -3.87 -0.23 -26.65
N LEU A 6 -3.58 -0.25 -25.35
CA LEU A 6 -2.26 0.11 -24.83
C LEU A 6 -1.31 -1.08 -24.95
N GLU A 7 -0.09 -0.85 -25.39
CA GLU A 7 1.01 -1.82 -25.31
C GLU A 7 1.68 -1.76 -23.94
N LYS A 8 1.64 -0.58 -23.30
CA LYS A 8 2.27 -0.34 -22.01
C LYS A 8 1.48 0.65 -21.18
N LEU A 9 1.35 0.34 -19.90
CA LEU A 9 0.94 1.25 -18.84
C LEU A 9 1.83 0.99 -17.63
N CYS A 10 2.62 1.98 -17.23
CA CYS A 10 3.44 1.93 -16.03
C CYS A 10 3.24 3.20 -15.20
N VAL A 11 3.34 3.06 -13.88
CA VAL A 11 3.27 4.18 -12.93
C VAL A 11 4.63 4.30 -12.26
N SER A 12 5.16 5.52 -12.15
CA SER A 12 6.50 5.77 -11.60
C SER A 12 6.66 5.32 -10.13
N ALA A 13 5.57 5.18 -9.39
CA ALA A 13 5.54 4.66 -8.03
C ALA A 13 4.36 3.71 -7.81
N GLY A 14 4.57 2.72 -6.92
CA GLY A 14 3.59 1.67 -6.64
C GLY A 14 3.62 0.54 -7.69
N LYS A 15 2.63 -0.36 -7.60
CA LYS A 15 2.45 -1.48 -8.54
C LYS A 15 1.01 -1.53 -9.00
N LEU A 16 0.81 -1.70 -10.31
CA LEU A 16 -0.51 -1.95 -10.89
C LEU A 16 -1.05 -3.29 -10.39
N ARG A 17 -2.33 -3.28 -10.01
CA ARG A 17 -3.11 -4.47 -9.67
C ARG A 17 -4.42 -4.44 -10.45
N PRO A 18 -4.69 -5.43 -11.31
CA PRO A 18 -3.78 -6.51 -11.71
C PRO A 18 -2.53 -5.99 -12.46
N SER A 19 -1.56 -6.87 -12.72
CA SER A 19 -0.46 -6.55 -13.65
C SER A 19 -1.04 -6.15 -15.01
N PHE A 20 -0.36 -5.24 -15.72
CA PHE A 20 -0.88 -4.70 -16.97
C PHE A 20 -1.11 -5.78 -18.02
N THR A 21 -2.31 -5.76 -18.61
CA THR A 21 -2.72 -6.55 -19.77
C THR A 21 -3.67 -5.70 -20.62
N PRO A 22 -3.50 -5.58 -21.95
CA PRO A 22 -4.30 -4.67 -22.80
C PRO A 22 -5.82 -4.86 -22.71
N GLU A 23 -6.28 -6.04 -22.30
CA GLU A 23 -7.69 -6.39 -22.14
C GLU A 23 -8.32 -5.84 -20.86
N VAL A 24 -7.51 -5.58 -19.83
CA VAL A 24 -7.97 -5.03 -18.56
C VAL A 24 -7.97 -3.51 -18.65
N THR A 25 -9.12 -2.92 -18.35
CA THR A 25 -9.34 -1.47 -18.39
C THR A 25 -9.25 -0.82 -17.02
N ASP A 26 -9.35 -1.58 -15.93
CA ASP A 26 -9.42 -1.06 -14.57
C ASP A 26 -8.23 -1.52 -13.73
N TYR A 27 -7.45 -0.56 -13.27
CA TYR A 27 -6.25 -0.79 -12.49
C TYR A 27 -6.28 -0.05 -11.16
N LYS A 28 -5.67 -0.66 -10.16
CA LYS A 28 -5.45 -0.06 -8.85
C LYS A 28 -3.96 0.05 -8.56
N VAL A 29 -3.56 1.15 -7.92
CA VAL A 29 -2.20 1.38 -7.43
C VAL A 29 -2.29 1.95 -6.04
N THR A 30 -1.46 1.46 -5.12
CA THR A 30 -1.25 2.08 -3.82
C THR A 30 0.15 2.66 -3.77
N VAL A 31 0.28 3.90 -3.31
CA VAL A 31 1.56 4.60 -3.15
C VAL A 31 1.74 5.10 -1.72
N GLU A 32 2.98 5.19 -1.29
CA GLU A 32 3.36 5.69 0.04
C GLU A 32 2.96 7.17 0.22
N SER A 33 2.77 7.61 1.47
CA SER A 33 2.34 8.96 1.79
C SER A 33 3.36 10.02 1.40
N SER A 34 4.64 9.63 1.28
CA SER A 34 5.74 10.47 0.82
C SER A 34 5.66 10.83 -0.66
N VAL A 35 4.89 10.07 -1.46
CA VAL A 35 4.77 10.27 -2.91
C VAL A 35 3.75 11.36 -3.20
N ASN A 36 4.22 12.53 -3.65
CA ASN A 36 3.37 13.68 -3.95
C ASN A 36 2.92 13.73 -5.41
N GLU A 37 3.67 13.11 -6.31
CA GLU A 37 3.37 13.07 -7.73
C GLU A 37 3.73 11.71 -8.32
N VAL A 38 3.03 11.33 -9.37
CA VAL A 38 3.31 10.13 -10.16
C VAL A 38 3.28 10.48 -11.63
N THR A 39 4.13 9.81 -12.41
CA THR A 39 4.13 9.94 -13.87
C THR A 39 3.63 8.64 -14.47
N LEU A 40 2.72 8.75 -15.45
CA LEU A 40 2.27 7.63 -16.25
C LEU A 40 3.12 7.50 -17.51
N ASP A 41 3.68 6.32 -17.71
CA ASP A 41 4.39 5.93 -18.92
C ASP A 41 3.47 5.01 -19.73
N VAL A 42 2.95 5.56 -20.84
CA VAL A 42 1.87 4.99 -21.64
C VAL A 42 2.34 4.86 -23.08
N MET A 43 2.09 3.70 -23.68
CA MET A 43 2.39 3.42 -25.08
C MET A 43 1.18 2.76 -25.72
N THR A 44 0.76 3.26 -26.88
CA THR A 44 -0.30 2.64 -27.69
C THR A 44 0.27 1.45 -28.46
N SER A 45 -0.54 0.41 -28.64
CA SER A 45 -0.16 -0.76 -29.45
C SER A 45 -0.09 -0.43 -30.94
N ASP A 46 -0.85 0.56 -31.38
CA ASP A 46 -0.80 1.09 -32.74
C ASP A 46 -0.06 2.42 -32.77
N CYS A 47 0.86 2.59 -33.72
CA CYS A 47 1.60 3.84 -33.90
C CYS A 47 0.73 4.95 -34.52
N GLY A 48 -0.40 4.59 -35.12
CA GLY A 48 -1.42 5.52 -35.60
C GLY A 48 -2.40 5.98 -34.51
N ALA A 49 -2.49 5.24 -33.41
CA ALA A 49 -3.36 5.60 -32.30
C ALA A 49 -2.77 6.75 -31.46
N SER A 50 -3.64 7.53 -30.85
CA SER A 50 -3.29 8.57 -29.89
C SER A 50 -3.89 8.26 -28.53
N TYR A 51 -3.32 8.84 -27.47
CA TYR A 51 -3.93 8.76 -26.14
C TYR A 51 -4.01 10.13 -25.47
N SER A 52 -4.92 10.26 -24.51
CA SER A 52 -5.10 11.42 -23.67
C SER A 52 -5.30 11.00 -22.23
N ILE A 53 -4.51 11.58 -21.32
CA ILE A 53 -4.67 11.39 -19.88
C ILE A 53 -5.68 12.42 -19.37
N LEU A 54 -6.74 11.92 -18.75
CA LEU A 54 -7.85 12.68 -18.21
C LEU A 54 -7.66 12.84 -16.70
N PHE A 55 -6.85 13.82 -16.30
CA PHE A 55 -6.64 14.16 -14.89
C PHE A 55 -6.26 15.62 -14.68
N GLY A 56 -7.24 16.53 -14.53
CA GLY A 56 -7.04 17.93 -14.14
C GLY A 56 -6.24 18.77 -15.16
N GLU A 57 -4.94 18.51 -15.28
CA GLU A 57 -4.02 19.07 -16.24
C GLU A 57 -3.71 18.05 -17.36
N ARG A 58 -3.49 18.53 -18.59
CA ARG A 58 -3.06 17.69 -19.73
C ARG A 58 -1.58 17.31 -19.61
N SER A 59 -1.21 16.66 -18.51
CA SER A 59 0.15 16.23 -18.22
C SER A 59 0.17 14.74 -17.90
N ASN A 60 1.28 14.09 -18.22
CA ASN A 60 1.54 12.71 -17.81
C ASN A 60 1.94 12.63 -16.33
N THR A 61 2.27 13.77 -15.72
CA THR A 61 2.55 13.90 -14.29
C THR A 61 1.30 14.34 -13.54
N ILE A 62 1.00 13.62 -12.48
CA ILE A 62 -0.23 13.70 -11.71
C ILE A 62 0.14 14.01 -10.27
N THR A 63 -0.24 15.20 -9.80
CA THR A 63 -0.13 15.57 -8.38
C THR A 63 -1.21 14.86 -7.59
N LEU A 64 -0.80 14.10 -6.57
CA LEU A 64 -1.67 13.26 -5.77
C LEU A 64 -2.18 13.99 -4.53
N LYS A 65 -3.47 13.76 -4.22
CA LYS A 65 -4.07 14.08 -2.93
C LYS A 65 -4.10 12.83 -2.07
N ASP A 66 -4.09 12.99 -0.74
CA ASP A 66 -4.28 11.87 0.18
C ASP A 66 -5.58 11.13 -0.14
N GLY A 67 -5.54 9.80 -0.08
CA GLY A 67 -6.66 8.94 -0.46
C GLY A 67 -6.74 8.67 -1.96
N LEU A 68 -7.95 8.53 -2.47
CA LEU A 68 -8.21 8.03 -3.82
C LEU A 68 -8.11 9.14 -4.88
N ASN A 69 -7.28 8.91 -5.89
CA ASN A 69 -7.12 9.72 -7.09
C ASN A 69 -7.50 8.88 -8.31
N ARG A 70 -8.52 9.29 -9.07
CA ARG A 70 -9.02 8.55 -10.24
C ARG A 70 -8.48 9.18 -11.51
N VAL A 71 -7.74 8.41 -12.30
CA VAL A 71 -7.12 8.86 -13.55
C VAL A 71 -7.74 8.09 -14.72
N GLY A 72 -8.27 8.81 -15.70
CA GLY A 72 -8.72 8.21 -16.96
C GLY A 72 -7.62 8.29 -18.02
N ILE A 73 -7.56 7.30 -18.91
CA ILE A 73 -6.75 7.33 -20.12
C ILE A 73 -7.69 6.96 -21.27
N GLU A 74 -7.82 7.85 -22.25
CA GLU A 74 -8.59 7.63 -23.46
C GLU A 74 -7.64 7.36 -24.62
N VAL A 75 -7.78 6.22 -25.29
CA VAL A 75 -7.01 5.84 -26.48
C VAL A 75 -7.94 5.90 -27.68
N VAL A 76 -7.51 6.58 -28.73
CA VAL A 76 -8.27 6.78 -29.98
C VAL A 76 -7.46 6.19 -31.12
N ALA A 77 -8.01 5.18 -31.80
CA ALA A 77 -7.44 4.59 -33.00
C ALA A 77 -7.64 5.49 -34.24
N GLU A 78 -6.96 5.17 -35.35
CA GLU A 78 -7.04 5.97 -36.60
C GLU A 78 -8.46 6.02 -37.19
N ASP A 79 -9.24 4.96 -37.01
CA ASP A 79 -10.64 4.85 -37.43
C ASP A 79 -11.63 5.61 -36.51
N GLY A 80 -11.14 6.19 -35.41
CA GLY A 80 -11.93 6.88 -34.40
C GLY A 80 -12.51 5.97 -33.31
N THR A 81 -12.17 4.67 -33.31
CA THR A 81 -12.55 3.76 -32.22
C THR A 81 -11.86 4.18 -30.92
N ILE A 82 -12.62 4.25 -29.83
CA ILE A 82 -12.14 4.73 -28.53
C ILE A 82 -12.15 3.62 -27.50
N LYS A 83 -11.05 3.48 -26.75
CA LYS A 83 -10.95 2.62 -25.56
C LYS A 83 -10.52 3.43 -24.35
N LYS A 84 -11.09 3.12 -23.18
CA LYS A 84 -10.83 3.84 -21.93
C LYS A 84 -10.21 2.92 -20.91
N TYR A 85 -9.14 3.40 -20.29
CA TYR A 85 -8.50 2.79 -19.14
C TYR A 85 -8.70 3.70 -17.93
N SER A 86 -8.82 3.10 -16.76
CA SER A 86 -9.03 3.75 -15.47
C SER A 86 -7.94 3.27 -14.51
N VAL A 87 -7.24 4.22 -13.90
CA VAL A 87 -6.24 3.95 -12.87
C VAL A 87 -6.66 4.64 -11.58
N GLU A 88 -7.02 3.82 -10.59
CA GLU A 88 -7.33 4.24 -9.23
C GLU A 88 -6.05 4.24 -8.38
N ILE A 89 -5.50 5.43 -8.15
CA ILE A 89 -4.28 5.61 -7.36
C ILE A 89 -4.66 6.02 -5.93
N THR A 90 -4.43 5.14 -4.97
CA THR A 90 -4.64 5.40 -3.54
C THR A 90 -3.32 5.84 -2.91
N LYS A 91 -3.21 7.12 -2.55
CA LYS A 91 -2.09 7.63 -1.75
C LYS A 91 -2.39 7.42 -0.27
N LEU A 92 -1.48 6.74 0.44
CA LEU A 92 -1.58 6.58 1.88
C LEU A 92 -1.46 7.95 2.59
N SER A 93 -2.10 8.10 3.75
CA SER A 93 -2.02 9.35 4.50
C SER A 93 -0.90 9.30 5.52
N ALA A 94 -0.11 10.38 5.57
CA ALA A 94 0.98 10.54 6.53
C ALA A 94 0.51 10.65 7.99
N LYS A 95 -0.82 10.72 8.22
CA LYS A 95 -1.44 10.89 9.54
C LYS A 95 -1.91 9.59 10.18
N ILE A 96 -1.96 8.52 9.39
CA ILE A 96 -2.52 7.24 9.84
C ILE A 96 -1.39 6.43 10.47
N ALA A 97 -1.51 6.19 11.77
CA ALA A 97 -0.58 5.38 12.57
C ALA A 97 -1.20 4.00 12.84
N GLU A 98 -1.32 3.18 11.80
CA GLU A 98 -1.96 1.86 11.89
C GLU A 98 -1.05 0.75 11.35
N LEU A 99 -1.16 -0.44 11.95
CA LEU A 99 -0.55 -1.66 11.43
C LEU A 99 -1.44 -2.26 10.33
N SER A 100 -0.81 -2.84 9.30
CA SER A 100 -1.50 -3.70 8.34
C SER A 100 -1.53 -5.16 8.79
N ASN A 101 -0.61 -5.55 9.67
CA ASN A 101 -0.57 -6.89 10.26
C ASN A 101 0.19 -6.86 11.60
N LEU A 102 -0.10 -7.85 12.46
CA LEU A 102 0.71 -8.17 13.62
C LEU A 102 0.79 -9.69 13.77
N ALA A 103 2.01 -10.21 13.78
CA ALA A 103 2.28 -11.62 14.01
C ALA A 103 3.35 -11.81 15.08
N LEU A 104 3.45 -13.03 15.59
CA LEU A 104 4.56 -13.47 16.43
C LEU A 104 5.45 -14.39 15.59
N GLU A 105 6.76 -14.34 15.82
CA GLU A 105 7.70 -15.26 15.16
C GLU A 105 7.47 -16.71 15.65
N GLY A 106 7.54 -17.66 14.72
CA GLY A 106 7.29 -19.08 14.97
C GLY A 106 5.82 -19.48 14.83
N ASP A 107 5.46 -20.65 15.36
CA ASP A 107 4.11 -21.22 15.26
C ASP A 107 3.15 -20.71 16.36
N ILE A 108 3.32 -19.45 16.79
CA ILE A 108 2.47 -18.81 17.80
C ILE A 108 1.46 -17.92 17.10
N SER A 109 0.18 -18.30 17.17
CA SER A 109 -0.90 -17.49 16.61
C SER A 109 -1.36 -16.44 17.60
N LEU A 110 -1.58 -15.22 17.10
CA LEU A 110 -2.15 -14.12 17.87
C LEU A 110 -3.61 -14.45 18.26
N HIS A 111 -3.98 -14.23 19.51
CA HIS A 111 -5.32 -14.40 20.02
C HIS A 111 -5.84 -13.10 20.68
N PRO A 112 -6.93 -12.50 20.16
CA PRO A 112 -7.62 -12.86 18.92
C PRO A 112 -6.73 -12.70 17.68
N ALA A 113 -7.15 -13.24 16.54
CA ALA A 113 -6.44 -12.99 15.27
C ALA A 113 -6.36 -11.50 14.99
N PHE A 114 -5.26 -11.05 14.37
CA PHE A 114 -5.02 -9.63 14.13
C PHE A 114 -6.20 -8.97 13.41
N CYS A 115 -6.65 -7.86 13.98
CA CYS A 115 -7.62 -6.95 13.39
C CYS A 115 -7.19 -5.53 13.74
N SER A 116 -7.21 -4.61 12.77
CA SER A 116 -6.71 -3.24 12.97
C SER A 116 -7.47 -2.43 14.03
N ASN A 117 -8.67 -2.85 14.39
CA ASN A 117 -9.50 -2.25 15.44
C ASN A 117 -9.38 -2.94 16.81
N VAL A 118 -8.55 -3.98 16.93
CA VAL A 118 -8.28 -4.67 18.20
C VAL A 118 -6.96 -4.16 18.77
N LEU A 119 -7.02 -3.60 19.97
CA LEU A 119 -5.90 -2.98 20.68
C LEU A 119 -5.39 -3.82 21.87
N GLU A 120 -5.96 -5.00 22.10
CA GLU A 120 -5.56 -5.88 23.20
C GLU A 120 -5.52 -7.32 22.71
N TYR A 121 -4.41 -7.99 22.99
CA TYR A 121 -4.18 -9.39 22.65
C TYR A 121 -3.70 -10.15 23.87
N ASN A 122 -4.20 -11.38 24.04
CA ASN A 122 -3.81 -12.25 25.13
C ASN A 122 -3.42 -13.62 24.56
N ASN A 123 -2.13 -13.94 24.66
CA ASN A 123 -1.54 -15.15 24.10
C ASN A 123 -0.91 -15.97 25.21
N THR A 124 -1.19 -17.28 25.23
CA THR A 124 -0.44 -18.22 26.06
C THR A 124 0.68 -18.83 25.22
N VAL A 125 1.90 -18.71 25.70
CA VAL A 125 3.10 -19.26 25.05
C VAL A 125 3.58 -20.52 25.77
N PRO A 126 4.23 -21.46 25.06
CA PRO A 126 4.82 -22.64 25.69
C PRO A 126 5.82 -22.27 26.79
N PHE A 127 5.88 -23.08 27.85
CA PHE A 127 6.77 -22.84 28.99
C PHE A 127 8.27 -22.79 28.63
N CYS A 128 8.66 -23.39 27.50
CA CYS A 128 10.04 -23.35 27.01
C CYS A 128 10.41 -22.04 26.28
N CYS A 129 9.45 -21.15 26.03
CA CYS A 129 9.69 -19.87 25.39
C CYS A 129 10.20 -18.85 26.41
N ASN A 130 11.46 -18.44 26.27
CA ASN A 130 12.05 -17.40 27.13
C ASN A 130 11.88 -15.98 26.55
N SER A 131 11.47 -15.88 25.29
CA SER A 131 11.26 -14.62 24.58
C SER A 131 10.28 -14.79 23.43
N VAL A 132 9.70 -13.68 22.97
CA VAL A 132 8.89 -13.60 21.76
C VAL A 132 9.37 -12.46 20.88
N THR A 133 9.38 -12.66 19.56
CA THR A 133 9.65 -11.60 18.59
C THR A 133 8.33 -11.22 17.93
N LEU A 134 8.01 -9.93 17.89
CA LEU A 134 6.83 -9.43 17.19
C LEU A 134 7.21 -9.05 15.76
N LEU A 135 6.33 -9.35 14.82
CA LEU A 135 6.50 -9.08 13.40
C LEU A 135 5.36 -8.15 12.92
N PRO A 136 5.36 -6.88 13.33
CA PRO A 136 4.38 -5.91 12.83
C PRO A 136 4.66 -5.58 11.37
N GLU A 137 3.60 -5.45 10.57
CA GLU A 137 3.68 -4.91 9.22
C GLU A 137 2.94 -3.58 9.15
N VAL A 138 3.47 -2.67 8.34
CA VAL A 138 2.92 -1.34 8.13
C VAL A 138 2.59 -1.13 6.65
N PRO A 139 1.49 -0.45 6.32
CA PRO A 139 1.14 -0.16 4.94
C PRO A 139 2.08 0.90 4.32
N ASP A 140 2.67 1.76 5.15
CA ASP A 140 3.55 2.85 4.74
C ASP A 140 4.92 2.71 5.39
N ARG A 141 6.00 2.78 4.58
CA ARG A 141 7.39 2.66 5.07
C ARG A 141 7.85 3.82 5.94
N GLY A 142 7.14 4.95 5.90
CA GLY A 142 7.41 6.06 6.79
C GLY A 142 6.89 5.84 8.21
N ILE A 143 6.03 4.84 8.45
CA ILE A 143 5.54 4.49 9.80
C ILE A 143 6.67 3.84 10.59
N LYS A 144 6.84 4.29 11.84
CA LYS A 144 7.78 3.70 12.80
C LYS A 144 7.02 2.87 13.81
N VAL A 145 7.51 1.66 14.09
CA VAL A 145 6.94 0.77 15.10
C VAL A 145 8.00 0.48 16.16
N THR A 146 7.63 0.63 17.42
CA THR A 146 8.45 0.22 18.56
C THR A 146 7.69 -0.79 19.42
N VAL A 147 8.45 -1.68 20.05
CA VAL A 147 7.96 -2.69 20.99
C VAL A 147 8.66 -2.41 22.32
N ASN A 148 7.91 -2.11 23.38
CA ASN A 148 8.46 -1.68 24.67
C ASN A 148 9.46 -0.51 24.55
N GLY A 149 9.25 0.39 23.59
CA GLY A 149 10.11 1.54 23.33
C GLY A 149 11.39 1.26 22.54
N VAL A 150 11.69 0.00 22.19
CA VAL A 150 12.82 -0.38 21.32
C VAL A 150 12.35 -0.77 19.93
N SER A 151 13.27 -0.99 18.99
CA SER A 151 12.92 -1.41 17.62
C SER A 151 12.16 -2.74 17.60
N SER A 152 11.15 -2.86 16.75
CA SER A 152 10.25 -4.02 16.73
C SER A 152 10.91 -5.36 16.36
N SER A 153 12.15 -5.35 15.88
CA SER A 153 12.91 -6.56 15.51
C SER A 153 13.61 -7.26 16.69
N GLU A 154 13.59 -6.67 17.88
CA GLU A 154 14.28 -7.25 19.05
C GLU A 154 13.37 -8.23 19.82
N PRO A 155 13.89 -9.40 20.24
CA PRO A 155 13.12 -10.34 21.06
C PRO A 155 12.76 -9.73 22.42
N VAL A 156 11.49 -9.84 22.80
CA VAL A 156 11.00 -9.43 24.11
C VAL A 156 11.17 -10.59 25.09
N PRO A 157 11.97 -10.44 26.16
CA PRO A 157 12.11 -11.49 27.17
C PRO A 157 10.81 -11.66 27.95
N LEU A 158 10.44 -12.92 28.20
CA LEU A 158 9.26 -13.28 28.97
C LEU A 158 9.64 -13.56 30.43
N ASN A 159 8.85 -13.01 31.35
CA ASN A 159 8.95 -13.35 32.76
C ASN A 159 7.98 -14.48 33.11
N PHE A 160 8.20 -15.15 34.23
CA PHE A 160 7.22 -16.11 34.75
C PHE A 160 5.91 -15.39 35.10
N GLY A 161 4.80 -15.89 34.57
CA GLY A 161 3.49 -15.25 34.70
C GLY A 161 3.21 -14.29 33.55
N ASP A 162 2.42 -13.24 33.82
CA ASP A 162 2.01 -12.30 32.80
C ASP A 162 3.15 -11.36 32.41
N THR A 163 3.41 -11.25 31.11
CA THR A 163 4.33 -10.25 30.55
C THR A 163 3.51 -9.33 29.66
N VAL A 164 3.49 -8.04 29.98
CA VAL A 164 2.83 -7.02 29.15
C VAL A 164 3.83 -6.53 28.11
N VAL A 165 3.38 -6.47 26.86
CA VAL A 165 4.14 -5.93 25.73
C VAL A 165 3.33 -4.78 25.15
N GLU A 166 3.95 -3.60 25.06
CA GLU A 166 3.32 -2.41 24.49
C GLU A 166 3.90 -2.14 23.11
N ILE A 167 3.04 -1.97 22.11
CA ILE A 167 3.44 -1.62 20.75
C ILE A 167 3.04 -0.18 20.50
N SER A 168 4.01 0.65 20.11
CA SER A 168 3.74 2.03 19.69
C SER A 168 3.96 2.15 18.19
N VAL A 169 2.99 2.76 17.51
CA VAL A 169 2.99 3.02 16.08
C VAL A 169 2.99 4.53 15.88
N CYS A 170 3.97 5.05 15.16
CA CYS A 170 4.11 6.48 14.89
C CYS A 170 4.05 6.71 13.38
N SER A 171 3.05 7.48 12.93
CA SER A 171 2.86 7.85 11.52
C SER A 171 3.97 8.80 11.05
N PRO A 172 4.14 8.95 9.71
CA PRO A 172 5.14 9.86 9.16
C PRO A 172 5.02 11.33 9.62
N ASP A 173 3.82 11.80 9.98
CA ASP A 173 3.59 13.15 10.49
C ASP A 173 3.79 13.30 12.02
N GLY A 174 4.08 12.20 12.72
CA GLY A 174 4.29 12.17 14.17
C GLY A 174 3.06 11.85 15.01
N SER A 175 1.90 11.54 14.39
CA SER A 175 0.75 11.01 15.13
C SER A 175 1.08 9.62 15.69
N VAL A 176 0.63 9.32 16.91
CA VAL A 176 0.95 8.07 17.60
C VAL A 176 -0.32 7.28 17.91
N SER A 177 -0.27 5.97 17.69
CA SER A 177 -1.24 4.98 18.16
C SER A 177 -0.54 3.94 19.02
N GLN A 178 -1.28 3.32 19.95
CA GLN A 178 -0.80 2.26 20.84
C GLN A 178 -1.67 1.02 20.66
N VAL A 179 -1.02 -0.14 20.60
CA VAL A 179 -1.61 -1.48 20.42
C VAL A 179 -0.95 -2.45 21.40
#